data_AF-F0GXD8-F1
#
_entry.id   AF-F0GXD8-F1
#
_cell.length_a   1.000
_cell.length_b   1.000
_cell.length_c   1.000
_cell.angle_alpha   90.00
_cell.angle_beta   90.00
_cell.angle_gamma   90.00
#
_symmetry.space_group_name_H-M   'P 1'
#
loop_
_entity.id
_entity.type
_entity.pdbx_description
1 polymer ?
#
loop_
_entity_poly.entity_id
_entity_poly.type
_entity_poly.pdbx_seq_one_letter_code
_entity_poly.pdbx_strand_id
1 'polypeptide(L)'
;MSKFYIENKEDLRVLIVNTARKKNISEAVIEKDYWVTFILDYLFNENKWREYFTFKGGTSLSKCFGLIERFSEYIDLILDWRVLGYEEKEPWLERSNTKQDKFNKEVNEKTEIFLRDELLKVLEQDFKDMDFEFMIDTLDPQTILCKYPKIFESNYLTQNIRLEIGSLAAWTPAIEVEILPIIGEAYPNVFKEKTNIRTVSAERTFWEKATILHHEANRPESSPMPHRYARHFYDLYKIANSDFKDRALEDKELLKKVTEFKMKFYPRKWARYEEALDGRLKLVPRKYRFSEIEKDYKAMEEMIYGEYPKFDEIIKVLKELEKEINK
;
A
#
# COMPACT_ATOMS: atom_id res chain seq x y z
N MET A 1 -11.06 12.28 -19.51
CA MET A 1 -9.61 11.97 -19.66
C MET A 1 -8.90 12.60 -18.47
N SER A 2 -7.99 11.86 -17.82
CA SER A 2 -7.26 12.36 -16.64
C SER A 2 -6.64 13.72 -16.91
N LYS A 3 -6.69 14.61 -15.92
CA LYS A 3 -6.10 15.95 -15.97
C LYS A 3 -4.57 15.94 -16.14
N PHE A 4 -3.94 14.79 -15.90
CA PHE A 4 -2.50 14.61 -16.05
C PHE A 4 -2.09 14.12 -17.44
N TYR A 5 -3.04 13.81 -18.35
CA TYR A 5 -2.67 13.23 -19.64
C TYR A 5 -1.83 14.18 -20.51
N ILE A 6 -0.62 13.75 -20.85
CA ILE A 6 0.24 14.38 -21.85
C ILE A 6 0.18 13.54 -23.12
N GLU A 7 -0.50 14.07 -24.14
CA GLU A 7 -0.77 13.36 -25.41
C GLU A 7 0.51 13.12 -26.24
N ASN A 8 1.44 14.08 -26.26
CA ASN A 8 2.68 13.97 -27.00
C ASN A 8 3.73 13.17 -26.20
N LYS A 9 4.05 11.96 -26.69
CA LYS A 9 5.06 11.08 -26.07
C LYS A 9 6.44 11.72 -25.95
N GLU A 10 6.84 12.61 -26.88
CA GLU A 10 8.14 13.28 -26.81
C GLU A 10 8.17 14.37 -25.73
N ASP A 11 7.06 15.12 -25.57
CA ASP A 11 6.95 16.10 -24.48
C ASP A 11 6.99 15.40 -23.11
N LEU A 12 6.29 14.26 -22.98
CA LEU A 12 6.35 13.42 -21.78
C LEU A 12 7.77 12.90 -21.53
N ARG A 13 8.47 12.43 -22.57
CA ARG A 13 9.88 12.00 -22.48
C ARG A 13 10.78 13.10 -21.94
N VAL A 14 10.69 14.31 -22.50
CA VAL A 14 11.50 15.47 -22.07
C VAL A 14 11.23 15.80 -20.60
N LEU A 15 9.96 15.82 -20.18
CA LEU A 15 9.58 16.06 -18.79
C LEU A 15 10.14 14.99 -17.84
N ILE A 16 10.06 13.71 -18.22
CA ILE A 16 10.60 12.60 -17.44
C ILE A 16 12.12 12.75 -17.27
N VAL A 17 12.89 12.93 -18.36
CA VAL A 17 14.36 13.06 -18.31
C VAL A 17 14.78 14.25 -17.45
N ASN A 18 14.14 15.40 -17.63
CA ASN A 18 14.47 16.60 -16.87
C ASN A 18 14.08 16.48 -15.39
N THR A 19 12.99 15.78 -15.09
CA THR A 19 12.56 15.51 -13.70
C THR A 19 13.52 14.53 -13.02
N ALA A 20 13.87 13.44 -13.71
CA ALA A 20 14.81 12.41 -13.25
C ALA A 20 16.15 13.02 -12.83
N ARG A 21 16.74 13.84 -13.71
CA ARG A 21 17.98 14.59 -13.43
C ARG A 21 17.85 15.54 -12.24
N LYS A 22 16.74 16.30 -12.17
CA LYS A 22 16.52 17.31 -11.12
C LYS A 22 16.31 16.68 -9.75
N LYS A 23 15.63 15.53 -9.68
CA LYS A 23 15.30 14.82 -8.44
C LYS A 23 16.34 13.76 -8.07
N ASN A 24 17.31 13.47 -8.95
CA ASN A 24 18.25 12.37 -8.82
C ASN A 24 17.55 11.01 -8.65
N ILE A 25 16.52 10.78 -9.48
CA ILE A 25 15.70 9.56 -9.53
C ILE A 25 15.75 9.03 -10.96
N SER A 26 15.71 7.70 -11.16
CA SER A 26 15.77 7.13 -12.51
C SER A 26 14.55 7.50 -13.37
N GLU A 27 14.74 7.59 -14.69
CA GLU A 27 13.66 7.92 -15.63
C GLU A 27 12.51 6.93 -15.54
N ALA A 28 12.80 5.63 -15.39
CA ALA A 28 11.79 4.59 -15.26
C ALA A 28 10.92 4.74 -13.99
N VAL A 29 11.50 5.22 -12.88
CA VAL A 29 10.74 5.50 -11.66
C VAL A 29 9.84 6.71 -11.86
N ILE A 30 10.36 7.80 -12.45
CA ILE A 30 9.56 9.00 -12.74
C ILE A 30 8.42 8.70 -13.72
N GLU A 31 8.67 7.89 -14.75
CA GLU A 31 7.65 7.46 -15.68
C GLU A 31 6.55 6.66 -14.98
N LYS A 32 6.94 5.67 -14.18
CA LYS A 32 5.98 4.81 -13.49
C LYS A 32 5.18 5.58 -12.45
N ASP A 33 5.81 6.53 -11.76
CA ASP A 33 5.17 7.48 -10.85
C ASP A 33 4.04 8.30 -11.53
N TYR A 34 4.33 8.81 -12.73
CA TYR A 34 3.38 9.54 -13.55
C TYR A 34 2.16 8.68 -13.90
N TRP A 35 2.38 7.45 -14.38
CA TRP A 35 1.28 6.54 -14.74
C TRP A 35 0.51 6.01 -13.52
N VAL A 36 1.17 5.80 -12.37
CA VAL A 36 0.49 5.49 -11.10
C VAL A 36 -0.43 6.63 -10.71
N THR A 37 0.04 7.87 -10.78
CA THR A 37 -0.77 9.05 -10.44
C THR A 37 -1.92 9.25 -11.42
N PHE A 38 -1.71 8.97 -12.71
CA PHE A 38 -2.76 8.97 -13.73
C PHE A 38 -3.88 7.97 -13.38
N ILE A 39 -3.53 6.72 -13.06
CA ILE A 39 -4.51 5.68 -12.73
C ILE A 39 -5.24 6.03 -11.44
N LEU A 40 -4.54 6.54 -10.42
CA LEU A 40 -5.16 7.03 -9.19
C LEU A 40 -6.17 8.13 -9.46
N ASP A 41 -5.83 9.13 -10.29
CA ASP A 41 -6.77 10.19 -10.68
C ASP A 41 -8.02 9.62 -11.34
N TYR A 42 -7.88 8.71 -12.29
CA TYR A 42 -9.00 8.02 -12.91
C TYR A 42 -9.85 7.23 -11.90
N LEU A 43 -9.22 6.40 -11.06
CA LEU A 43 -9.93 5.53 -10.11
C LEU A 43 -10.76 6.30 -9.08
N PHE A 44 -10.30 7.49 -8.67
CA PHE A 44 -10.95 8.26 -7.61
C PHE A 44 -11.83 9.41 -8.11
N ASN A 45 -11.75 9.79 -9.39
CA ASN A 45 -12.54 10.91 -9.94
C ASN A 45 -13.48 10.49 -11.08
N GLU A 46 -13.04 9.59 -11.96
CA GLU A 46 -13.76 9.24 -13.20
C GLU A 46 -14.45 7.87 -13.11
N ASN A 47 -13.81 6.90 -12.45
CA ASN A 47 -14.30 5.53 -12.38
C ASN A 47 -15.67 5.44 -11.69
N LYS A 48 -16.57 4.61 -12.24
CA LYS A 48 -17.94 4.47 -11.72
C LYS A 48 -18.03 3.92 -10.28
N TRP A 49 -16.98 3.29 -9.77
CA TRP A 49 -16.87 2.81 -8.38
C TRP A 49 -15.96 3.67 -7.50
N ARG A 50 -15.64 4.90 -7.90
CA ARG A 50 -14.76 5.81 -7.13
C ARG A 50 -15.14 5.92 -5.65
N GLU A 51 -16.44 5.90 -5.34
CA GLU A 51 -16.99 5.99 -3.98
C GLU A 51 -16.78 4.73 -3.13
N TYR A 52 -16.31 3.64 -3.72
CA TYR A 52 -16.08 2.35 -3.06
C TYR A 52 -14.60 1.97 -2.95
N PHE A 53 -13.68 2.80 -3.45
CA PHE A 53 -12.24 2.59 -3.30
C PHE A 53 -11.64 3.43 -2.17
N THR A 54 -10.70 2.86 -1.43
CA THR A 54 -9.81 3.62 -0.55
C THR A 54 -8.38 3.18 -0.74
N PHE A 55 -7.49 4.15 -0.96
CA PHE A 55 -6.08 3.91 -1.19
C PHE A 55 -5.34 3.62 0.11
N LYS A 56 -4.41 2.66 0.11
CA LYS A 56 -3.65 2.29 1.30
C LYS A 56 -2.22 1.86 0.96
N GLY A 57 -1.54 1.32 1.97
CA GLY A 57 -0.30 0.60 1.80
C GLY A 57 0.94 1.50 1.77
N GLY A 58 2.03 0.98 1.21
CA GLY A 58 3.30 1.73 1.14
C GLY A 58 3.21 2.90 0.17
N THR A 59 2.49 2.73 -0.93
CA THR A 59 2.41 3.77 -1.97
C THR A 59 1.66 4.99 -1.46
N SER A 60 0.60 4.83 -0.64
CA SER A 60 -0.08 5.97 -0.01
C SER A 60 0.83 6.72 0.98
N LEU A 61 1.66 6.01 1.77
CA LEU A 61 2.67 6.64 2.64
C LEU A 61 3.62 7.56 1.86
N SER A 62 4.05 7.14 0.66
CA SER A 62 4.91 7.97 -0.19
C SER A 62 4.16 9.11 -0.86
N LYS A 63 3.01 8.82 -1.48
CA LYS A 63 2.30 9.75 -2.39
C LYS A 63 1.43 10.77 -1.66
N CYS A 64 0.73 10.34 -0.62
CA CYS A 64 -0.21 11.17 0.11
C CYS A 64 0.47 11.88 1.30
N PHE A 65 1.46 11.22 1.91
CA PHE A 65 2.04 11.70 3.16
C PHE A 65 3.51 12.11 3.07
N GLY A 66 4.21 11.77 1.97
CA GLY A 66 5.65 12.05 1.83
C GLY A 66 6.51 11.36 2.89
N LEU A 67 6.02 10.29 3.52
CA LEU A 67 6.66 9.67 4.69
C LEU A 67 7.75 8.68 4.32
N ILE A 68 7.61 7.98 3.19
CA ILE A 68 8.59 6.99 2.76
C ILE A 68 9.19 7.36 1.41
N GLU A 69 10.49 7.13 1.28
CA GLU A 69 11.27 7.48 0.08
C GLU A 69 11.76 6.21 -0.62
N ARG A 70 10.83 5.25 -0.75
CA ARG A 70 11.06 4.03 -1.50
C ARG A 70 9.98 3.86 -2.55
N PHE A 71 10.40 3.35 -3.69
CA PHE A 71 9.51 3.00 -4.76
C PHE A 71 8.56 1.88 -4.33
N SER A 72 7.32 1.96 -4.80
CA SER A 72 6.33 0.92 -4.60
C SER A 72 5.58 0.75 -5.91
N GLU A 73 5.60 -0.48 -6.43
CA GLU A 73 5.03 -0.80 -7.74
C GLU A 73 3.51 -1.03 -7.70
N TYR A 74 2.94 -0.97 -6.48
CA TYR A 74 1.61 -1.43 -6.15
C TYR A 74 0.69 -0.23 -5.92
N ILE A 75 -0.54 -0.29 -6.43
CA ILE A 75 -1.63 0.55 -5.96
C ILE A 75 -2.50 -0.37 -5.10
N ASP A 76 -2.29 -0.31 -3.78
CA ASP A 76 -3.06 -1.11 -2.82
C ASP A 76 -4.40 -0.42 -2.54
N LEU A 77 -5.50 -1.07 -2.91
CA LEU A 77 -6.85 -0.55 -2.74
C LEU A 77 -7.66 -1.43 -1.79
N ILE A 78 -8.45 -0.76 -0.97
CA ILE A 78 -9.58 -1.36 -0.28
C ILE A 78 -10.80 -1.18 -1.17
N LEU A 79 -11.50 -2.28 -1.45
CA LEU A 79 -12.82 -2.25 -2.07
C LEU A 79 -13.87 -2.40 -0.97
N ASP A 80 -14.85 -1.51 -0.95
CA ASP A 80 -15.99 -1.64 -0.07
C ASP A 80 -16.84 -2.87 -0.46
N TRP A 81 -17.00 -3.81 0.47
CA TRP A 81 -17.76 -5.05 0.28
C TRP A 81 -19.23 -4.82 -0.10
N ARG A 82 -19.79 -3.63 0.08
CA ARG A 82 -21.13 -3.28 -0.39
C ARG A 82 -21.27 -3.39 -1.91
N VAL A 83 -20.18 -3.20 -2.65
CA VAL A 83 -20.14 -3.45 -4.11
C VAL A 83 -20.39 -4.92 -4.45
N LEU A 84 -20.04 -5.84 -3.54
CA LEU A 84 -20.23 -7.28 -3.70
C LEU A 84 -21.60 -7.76 -3.20
N GLY A 85 -22.48 -6.82 -2.83
CA GLY A 85 -23.84 -7.09 -2.35
C GLY A 85 -23.93 -7.46 -0.86
N TYR A 86 -22.91 -7.13 -0.05
CA TYR A 86 -22.97 -7.30 1.40
C TYR A 86 -23.49 -6.04 2.11
N GLU A 87 -24.17 -6.20 3.23
CA GLU A 87 -24.57 -5.06 4.06
C GLU A 87 -23.38 -4.44 4.81
N GLU A 88 -23.49 -3.17 5.18
CA GLU A 88 -22.40 -2.41 5.83
C GLU A 88 -21.78 -3.14 7.04
N LYS A 89 -22.62 -3.77 7.87
CA LYS A 89 -22.19 -4.45 9.10
C LYS A 89 -22.11 -5.97 8.96
N GLU A 90 -22.42 -6.52 7.79
CA GLU A 90 -22.51 -7.97 7.61
C GLU A 90 -21.17 -8.70 7.85
N PRO A 91 -20.01 -8.20 7.37
CA PRO A 91 -18.72 -8.82 7.69
C PRO A 91 -18.40 -8.84 9.18
N TRP A 92 -19.00 -7.94 9.96
CA TRP A 92 -18.81 -7.83 11.40
C TRP A 92 -19.76 -8.67 12.24
N LEU A 93 -20.74 -9.36 11.63
CA LEU A 93 -21.60 -10.28 12.38
C LEU A 93 -20.78 -11.36 13.09
N GLU A 94 -21.23 -11.76 14.27
CA GLU A 94 -20.59 -12.80 15.05
C GLU A 94 -20.74 -14.17 14.39
N ARG A 95 -19.60 -14.85 14.19
CA ARG A 95 -19.50 -16.15 13.53
C ARG A 95 -18.49 -17.01 14.28
N SER A 96 -18.69 -18.32 14.26
CA SER A 96 -17.62 -19.24 14.71
C SER A 96 -16.41 -19.12 13.78
N ASN A 97 -15.22 -19.47 14.25
CA ASN A 97 -13.98 -19.38 13.45
C ASN A 97 -14.10 -20.06 12.07
N THR A 98 -14.70 -21.25 12.00
CA THR A 98 -14.92 -21.96 10.73
C THR A 98 -15.89 -21.23 9.80
N LYS A 99 -16.95 -20.62 10.35
CA LYS A 99 -17.90 -19.84 9.56
C LYS A 99 -17.29 -18.52 9.10
N GLN A 100 -16.45 -17.89 9.92
CA GLN A 100 -15.72 -16.68 9.56
C GLN A 100 -14.69 -16.95 8.45
N ASP A 101 -13.92 -18.04 8.54
CA ASP A 101 -13.00 -18.46 7.48
C ASP A 101 -13.74 -18.72 6.15
N LYS A 102 -14.88 -19.43 6.21
CA LYS A 102 -15.72 -19.64 5.02
C LYS A 102 -16.22 -18.31 4.43
N PHE A 103 -16.68 -17.39 5.28
CA PHE A 103 -17.13 -16.07 4.85
C PHE A 103 -16.00 -15.27 4.20
N ASN A 104 -14.80 -15.25 4.79
CA ASN A 104 -13.65 -14.54 4.24
C ASN A 104 -13.27 -15.07 2.84
N LYS A 105 -13.30 -16.39 2.66
CA LYS A 105 -13.06 -17.03 1.34
C LYS A 105 -14.12 -16.62 0.32
N GLU A 106 -15.39 -16.63 0.70
CA GLU A 106 -16.48 -16.20 -0.18
C GLU A 106 -16.34 -14.73 -0.59
N VAL A 107 -16.00 -13.83 0.34
CA VAL A 107 -15.77 -12.41 0.03
C VAL A 107 -14.59 -12.27 -0.95
N ASN A 108 -13.52 -13.03 -0.76
CA ASN A 108 -12.38 -13.00 -1.66
C ASN A 108 -12.76 -13.49 -3.06
N GLU A 109 -13.45 -14.64 -3.18
CA GLU A 109 -13.95 -15.17 -4.45
C GLU A 109 -14.88 -14.17 -5.16
N LYS A 110 -15.80 -13.52 -4.43
CA LYS A 110 -16.65 -12.47 -5.00
C LYS A 110 -15.85 -11.25 -5.46
N THR A 111 -14.79 -10.88 -4.73
CA THR A 111 -13.88 -9.81 -5.13
C THR A 111 -13.23 -10.17 -6.46
N GLU A 112 -12.67 -11.37 -6.59
CA GLU A 112 -12.02 -11.85 -7.82
C GLU A 112 -12.99 -11.86 -9.01
N ILE A 113 -14.23 -12.33 -8.80
CA ILE A 113 -15.30 -12.30 -9.81
C ILE A 113 -15.60 -10.87 -10.23
N PHE A 114 -15.81 -9.96 -9.27
CA PHE A 114 -16.07 -8.54 -9.55
C PHE A 114 -14.94 -7.89 -10.35
N LEU A 115 -13.68 -8.15 -9.97
CA LEU A 115 -12.52 -7.60 -10.66
C LEU A 115 -12.47 -8.07 -12.12
N ARG A 116 -12.64 -9.37 -12.36
CA ARG A 116 -12.59 -9.96 -13.71
C ARG A 116 -13.79 -9.58 -14.57
N ASP A 117 -14.99 -9.70 -14.02
CA ASP A 117 -16.22 -9.67 -14.81
C ASP A 117 -16.82 -8.27 -14.92
N GLU A 118 -16.40 -7.34 -14.06
CA GLU A 118 -16.89 -5.95 -14.05
C GLU A 118 -15.76 -4.92 -14.16
N LEU A 119 -14.84 -4.84 -13.18
CA LEU A 119 -13.85 -3.74 -13.13
C LEU A 119 -12.91 -3.76 -14.33
N LEU A 120 -12.37 -4.93 -14.67
CA LEU A 120 -11.46 -5.10 -15.82
C LEU A 120 -12.11 -4.61 -17.12
N LYS A 121 -13.36 -5.00 -17.38
CA LYS A 121 -14.08 -4.60 -18.60
C LYS A 121 -14.30 -3.09 -18.68
N VAL A 122 -14.55 -2.44 -17.54
CA VAL A 122 -14.68 -0.97 -17.49
C VAL A 122 -13.33 -0.30 -17.75
N LEU A 123 -12.24 -0.81 -17.16
CA LEU A 123 -10.90 -0.30 -17.44
C LEU A 123 -10.54 -0.43 -18.92
N GLU A 124 -10.73 -1.60 -19.52
CA GLU A 124 -10.50 -1.83 -20.96
C GLU A 124 -11.33 -0.90 -21.84
N GLN A 125 -12.60 -0.69 -21.49
CA GLN A 125 -13.51 0.17 -22.24
C GLN A 125 -13.14 1.67 -22.14
N ASP A 126 -12.78 2.13 -20.94
CA ASP A 126 -12.49 3.54 -20.66
C ASP A 126 -11.11 3.96 -21.20
N PHE A 127 -10.19 3.00 -21.34
CA PHE A 127 -8.82 3.22 -21.83
C PHE A 127 -8.60 2.71 -23.26
N LYS A 128 -9.64 2.27 -23.97
CA LYS A 128 -9.54 1.67 -25.32
C LYS A 128 -8.78 2.52 -26.36
N ASP A 129 -8.81 3.84 -26.20
CA ASP A 129 -8.20 4.81 -27.12
C ASP A 129 -6.76 5.15 -26.70
N MET A 130 -6.25 4.47 -25.67
CA MET A 130 -4.91 4.59 -25.13
C MET A 130 -4.19 3.25 -25.25
N ASP A 131 -2.87 3.30 -25.25
CA ASP A 131 -1.99 2.13 -25.37
C ASP A 131 -1.78 1.48 -23.98
N PHE A 132 -2.90 1.12 -23.36
CA PHE A 132 -3.00 0.40 -22.09
C PHE A 132 -3.53 -1.02 -22.31
N GLU A 133 -2.97 -1.98 -21.60
CA GLU A 133 -3.52 -3.34 -21.53
C GLU A 133 -3.76 -3.71 -20.07
N PHE A 134 -4.93 -4.29 -19.79
CA PHE A 134 -5.27 -4.78 -18.45
C PHE A 134 -5.44 -6.29 -18.47
N MET A 135 -5.01 -6.96 -17.41
CA MET A 135 -5.19 -8.41 -17.25
C MET A 135 -5.24 -8.78 -15.77
N ILE A 136 -5.98 -9.84 -15.43
CA ILE A 136 -5.94 -10.43 -14.08
C ILE A 136 -4.59 -11.15 -13.90
N ASP A 137 -3.96 -10.94 -12.75
CA ASP A 137 -2.78 -11.70 -12.35
C ASP A 137 -3.18 -13.15 -12.03
N THR A 138 -2.58 -14.12 -12.72
CA THR A 138 -2.90 -15.54 -12.55
C THR A 138 -2.37 -16.12 -11.24
N LEU A 139 -1.39 -15.46 -10.62
CA LEU A 139 -0.82 -15.87 -9.32
C LEU A 139 -1.57 -15.24 -8.15
N ASP A 140 -2.26 -14.12 -8.39
CA ASP A 140 -3.04 -13.38 -7.40
C ASP A 140 -4.28 -12.77 -8.06
N PRO A 141 -5.40 -13.50 -8.12
CA PRO A 141 -6.60 -13.04 -8.83
C PRO A 141 -7.27 -11.79 -8.25
N GLN A 142 -6.82 -11.31 -7.08
CA GLN A 142 -7.21 -10.02 -6.50
C GLN A 142 -6.36 -8.84 -7.05
N THR A 143 -5.48 -9.11 -8.01
CA THR A 143 -4.61 -8.12 -8.64
C THR A 143 -4.93 -7.95 -10.12
N ILE A 144 -5.13 -6.70 -10.55
CA ILE A 144 -5.15 -6.31 -11.98
C ILE A 144 -3.76 -5.79 -12.35
N LEU A 145 -3.14 -6.40 -13.35
CA LEU A 145 -1.93 -5.91 -13.99
C LEU A 145 -2.31 -4.90 -15.07
N CYS A 146 -1.69 -3.73 -15.00
CA CYS A 146 -1.85 -2.65 -15.94
C CYS A 146 -0.53 -2.40 -16.67
N LYS A 147 -0.48 -2.75 -17.96
CA LYS A 147 0.57 -2.29 -18.88
C LYS A 147 0.19 -0.91 -19.38
N TYR A 148 1.15 -0.01 -19.36
CA TYR A 148 1.01 1.39 -19.72
C TYR A 148 1.96 1.74 -20.88
N PRO A 149 1.73 2.85 -21.62
CA PRO A 149 2.50 3.19 -22.80
C PRO A 149 3.88 3.72 -22.44
N LYS A 150 4.80 2.77 -22.30
CA LYS A 150 6.13 2.95 -21.73
C LYS A 150 7.13 3.58 -22.71
N ILE A 151 8.05 4.37 -22.16
CA ILE A 151 9.13 5.09 -22.84
C ILE A 151 10.51 4.57 -22.39
N PHE A 152 10.69 4.21 -21.10
CA PHE A 152 12.00 3.88 -20.51
C PHE A 152 12.07 2.48 -19.89
N GLU A 153 12.90 1.60 -20.42
CA GLU A 153 13.11 0.26 -19.85
C GLU A 153 13.86 0.25 -18.51
N SER A 154 13.60 -0.77 -17.69
CA SER A 154 14.31 -1.02 -16.43
C SER A 154 14.41 -2.52 -16.20
N ASN A 155 15.58 -2.98 -15.77
CA ASN A 155 15.84 -4.38 -15.40
C ASN A 155 15.37 -4.71 -13.97
N TYR A 156 15.09 -3.68 -13.17
CA TYR A 156 14.72 -3.84 -11.76
C TYR A 156 13.21 -3.72 -11.52
N LEU A 157 12.55 -2.79 -12.23
CA LEU A 157 11.13 -2.56 -12.05
C LEU A 157 10.29 -3.52 -12.89
N THR A 158 9.18 -3.99 -12.31
CA THR A 158 8.17 -4.70 -13.09
C THR A 158 7.60 -3.77 -14.15
N GLN A 159 7.31 -4.34 -15.32
CA GLN A 159 6.82 -3.60 -16.49
C GLN A 159 5.37 -3.13 -16.33
N ASN A 160 4.67 -3.60 -15.29
CA ASN A 160 3.25 -3.33 -15.04
C ASN A 160 3.07 -2.54 -13.75
N ILE A 161 2.01 -1.73 -13.71
CA ILE A 161 1.42 -1.25 -12.46
C ILE A 161 0.50 -2.35 -11.93
N ARG A 162 0.59 -2.67 -10.64
CA ARG A 162 -0.24 -3.71 -10.01
C ARG A 162 -1.31 -3.05 -9.17
N LEU A 163 -2.58 -3.24 -9.52
CA LEU A 163 -3.72 -2.80 -8.72
C LEU A 163 -4.12 -3.97 -7.81
N GLU A 164 -3.64 -3.99 -6.57
CA GLU A 164 -4.00 -5.02 -5.59
C GLU A 164 -5.27 -4.57 -4.85
N ILE A 165 -6.39 -5.27 -5.07
CA ILE A 165 -7.71 -4.82 -4.63
C ILE A 165 -8.35 -5.87 -3.72
N GLY A 166 -8.43 -5.55 -2.43
CA GLY A 166 -9.00 -6.45 -1.43
C GLY A 166 -10.23 -5.86 -0.75
N SER A 167 -11.24 -6.70 -0.50
CA SER A 167 -12.46 -6.28 0.18
C SER A 167 -12.44 -6.53 1.70
N LEU A 168 -11.46 -7.28 2.20
CA LEU A 168 -11.29 -7.54 3.63
C LEU A 168 -10.29 -6.57 4.26
N ALA A 169 -10.61 -5.27 4.20
CA ALA A 169 -9.87 -4.25 4.93
C ALA A 169 -10.83 -3.19 5.48
N ALA A 170 -10.67 -2.83 6.76
CA ALA A 170 -11.39 -1.68 7.29
C ALA A 170 -10.73 -0.41 6.74
N TRP A 171 -11.52 0.40 6.03
CA TRP A 171 -11.09 1.65 5.41
C TRP A 171 -11.12 2.88 6.33
N THR A 172 -11.65 2.78 7.56
CA THR A 172 -11.77 3.93 8.47
C THR A 172 -10.65 4.00 9.51
N PRO A 173 -10.14 5.20 9.84
CA PRO A 173 -10.44 6.48 9.22
C PRO A 173 -9.77 6.64 7.84
N ALA A 174 -10.56 7.08 6.87
CA ALA A 174 -10.09 7.53 5.57
C ALA A 174 -10.13 9.07 5.55
N ILE A 175 -9.19 9.66 4.83
CA ILE A 175 -9.08 11.10 4.61
C ILE A 175 -8.92 11.38 3.12
N GLU A 176 -9.24 12.59 2.70
CA GLU A 176 -8.92 13.07 1.36
C GLU A 176 -7.58 13.78 1.36
N VAL A 177 -6.74 13.47 0.37
CA VAL A 177 -5.43 14.07 0.19
C VAL A 177 -5.26 14.48 -1.27
N GLU A 178 -4.78 15.70 -1.48
CA GLU A 178 -4.37 16.16 -2.80
C GLU A 178 -2.98 15.63 -3.16
N ILE A 179 -2.83 15.00 -4.33
CA ILE A 179 -1.53 14.54 -4.84
C ILE A 179 -1.21 15.11 -6.23
N LEU A 180 0.09 15.08 -6.57
CA LEU A 180 0.64 15.37 -7.89
C LEU A 180 1.64 14.27 -8.28
N PRO A 181 1.83 14.00 -9.58
CA PRO A 181 2.99 13.23 -10.02
C PRO A 181 4.27 14.00 -9.70
N ILE A 182 5.40 13.32 -9.53
CA ILE A 182 6.70 13.95 -9.24
C ILE A 182 7.08 14.99 -10.30
N ILE A 183 6.67 14.79 -11.55
CA ILE A 183 6.82 15.78 -12.63
C ILE A 183 6.15 17.11 -12.26
N GLY A 184 4.94 17.07 -11.70
CA GLY A 184 4.20 18.26 -11.25
C GLY A 184 4.85 18.94 -10.04
N GLU A 185 5.42 18.16 -9.12
CA GLU A 185 6.22 18.72 -8.02
C GLU A 185 7.49 19.42 -8.52
N ALA A 186 8.16 18.83 -9.52
CA ALA A 186 9.39 19.36 -10.09
C ALA A 186 9.13 20.59 -10.98
N TYR A 187 7.99 20.63 -11.66
CA TYR A 187 7.58 21.67 -12.60
C TYR A 187 6.11 22.07 -12.37
N PRO A 188 5.83 22.98 -11.40
CA PRO A 188 4.46 23.34 -11.01
C PRO A 188 3.57 23.91 -12.12
N ASN A 189 4.15 24.36 -13.24
CA ASN A 189 3.40 24.90 -14.37
C ASN A 189 2.92 23.83 -15.36
N VAL A 190 3.33 22.57 -15.22
CA VAL A 190 2.97 21.48 -16.13
C VAL A 190 1.52 21.06 -15.92
N PHE A 191 1.08 20.91 -14.66
CA PHE A 191 -0.28 20.52 -14.32
C PHE A 191 -0.95 21.65 -13.55
N LYS A 192 -2.13 22.07 -14.02
CA LYS A 192 -2.88 23.20 -13.42
C LYS A 192 -3.59 22.83 -12.11
N GLU A 193 -3.86 21.54 -11.92
CA GLU A 193 -4.69 21.02 -10.84
C GLU A 193 -4.03 19.80 -10.22
N LYS A 194 -4.30 19.62 -8.92
CA LYS A 194 -4.02 18.38 -8.21
C LYS A 194 -5.20 17.40 -8.35
N THR A 195 -4.98 16.16 -7.92
CA THR A 195 -6.06 15.16 -7.82
C THR A 195 -6.34 14.82 -6.37
N ASN A 196 -7.62 14.65 -6.02
CA ASN A 196 -8.06 14.25 -4.70
C ASN A 196 -8.13 12.72 -4.62
N ILE A 197 -7.42 12.15 -3.65
CA ILE A 197 -7.42 10.71 -3.40
C ILE A 197 -7.90 10.46 -1.99
N ARG A 198 -8.91 9.60 -1.86
CA ARG A 198 -9.31 9.06 -0.56
C ARG A 198 -8.34 7.95 -0.17
N THR A 199 -7.66 8.13 0.96
CA THR A 199 -6.68 7.18 1.48
C THR A 199 -6.89 6.91 2.97
N VAL A 200 -6.50 5.73 3.45
CA VAL A 200 -6.40 5.48 4.89
C VAL A 200 -5.40 6.45 5.52
N SER A 201 -5.69 6.92 6.73
CA SER A 201 -4.76 7.76 7.48
C SER A 201 -3.38 7.09 7.68
N ALA A 202 -2.35 7.90 7.83
CA ALA A 202 -1.01 7.41 8.15
C ALA A 202 -0.96 6.79 9.57
N GLU A 203 -1.76 7.28 10.51
CA GLU A 203 -1.94 6.73 11.85
C GLU A 203 -2.54 5.32 11.80
N ARG A 204 -3.52 5.09 10.92
CA ARG A 204 -4.04 3.73 10.70
C ARG A 204 -2.98 2.83 10.09
N THR A 205 -2.26 3.34 9.07
CA THR A 205 -1.17 2.59 8.44
C THR A 205 -0.07 2.26 9.45
N PHE A 206 0.26 3.16 10.38
CA PHE A 206 1.18 2.92 11.49
C PHE A 206 0.75 1.69 12.29
N TRP A 207 -0.50 1.63 12.75
CA TRP A 207 -1.00 0.50 13.53
C TRP A 207 -1.12 -0.79 12.71
N GLU A 208 -1.43 -0.70 11.42
CA GLU A 208 -1.39 -1.85 10.50
C GLU A 208 0.03 -2.40 10.36
N LYS A 209 1.05 -1.54 10.23
CA LYS A 209 2.45 -1.96 10.18
C LYS A 209 2.91 -2.52 11.53
N ALA A 210 2.56 -1.88 12.65
CA ALA A 210 2.88 -2.36 13.99
C ALA A 210 2.30 -3.75 14.26
N THR A 211 1.04 -3.99 13.90
CA THR A 211 0.40 -5.32 14.05
C THR A 211 0.97 -6.37 13.10
N ILE A 212 1.42 -5.99 11.89
CA ILE A 212 2.20 -6.88 11.01
C ILE A 212 3.53 -7.24 11.66
N LEU A 213 4.28 -6.27 12.21
CA LEU A 213 5.54 -6.57 12.89
C LEU A 213 5.33 -7.43 14.15
N HIS A 214 4.23 -7.24 14.87
CA HIS A 214 3.86 -8.09 16.01
C HIS A 214 3.56 -9.52 15.62
N HIS A 215 2.81 -9.70 14.53
CA HIS A 215 2.62 -11.00 13.92
C HIS A 215 4.01 -11.62 13.64
N GLU A 216 4.85 -10.97 12.84
CA GLU A 216 6.18 -11.49 12.48
C GLU A 216 7.10 -11.74 13.68
N ALA A 217 7.07 -10.90 14.70
CA ALA A 217 7.86 -11.06 15.92
C ALA A 217 7.48 -12.33 16.71
N ASN A 218 6.24 -12.79 16.59
CA ASN A 218 5.75 -14.03 17.18
C ASN A 218 5.79 -15.25 16.23
N ARG A 219 6.30 -15.10 15.00
CA ARG A 219 6.43 -16.20 14.04
C ARG A 219 7.29 -17.34 14.62
N PRO A 220 6.82 -18.60 14.62
CA PRO A 220 7.60 -19.75 15.08
C PRO A 220 8.89 -19.92 14.28
N GLU A 221 9.98 -20.29 14.94
CA GLU A 221 11.31 -20.49 14.32
C GLU A 221 11.27 -21.49 13.15
N SER A 222 10.40 -22.50 13.22
CA SER A 222 10.20 -23.50 12.16
C SER A 222 9.54 -22.95 10.88
N SER A 223 9.01 -21.73 10.88
CA SER A 223 8.41 -21.09 9.72
C SER A 223 9.37 -20.02 9.16
N PRO A 224 9.72 -20.04 7.86
CA PRO A 224 10.61 -19.03 7.28
C PRO A 224 9.95 -17.65 7.25
N MET A 225 10.78 -16.60 7.22
CA MET A 225 10.30 -15.25 6.95
C MET A 225 9.82 -15.12 5.50
N PRO A 226 8.69 -14.47 5.25
CA PRO A 226 8.26 -14.14 3.90
C PRO A 226 9.21 -13.14 3.23
N HIS A 227 9.34 -13.23 1.90
CA HIS A 227 10.13 -12.30 1.11
C HIS A 227 9.49 -10.90 1.05
N ARG A 228 10.32 -9.86 0.88
CA ARG A 228 9.92 -8.44 0.77
C ARG A 228 9.21 -7.90 2.01
N TYR A 229 9.38 -8.54 3.18
CA TYR A 229 8.75 -8.09 4.41
C TYR A 229 9.59 -7.08 5.19
N ALA A 230 10.90 -6.97 4.91
CA ALA A 230 11.76 -5.92 5.48
C ALA A 230 11.20 -4.51 5.24
N ARG A 231 10.40 -4.31 4.17
CA ARG A 231 9.72 -3.05 3.89
C ARG A 231 8.82 -2.58 5.02
N HIS A 232 8.21 -3.49 5.78
CA HIS A 232 7.35 -3.12 6.91
C HIS A 232 8.16 -2.51 8.05
N PHE A 233 9.41 -2.97 8.24
CA PHE A 233 10.34 -2.39 9.22
C PHE A 233 10.78 -0.99 8.79
N TYR A 234 11.16 -0.81 7.52
CA TYR A 234 11.51 0.50 6.97
C TYR A 234 10.33 1.48 7.02
N ASP A 235 9.14 1.07 6.60
CA ASP A 235 7.96 1.94 6.61
C ASP A 235 7.62 2.40 8.02
N LEU A 236 7.60 1.48 8.99
CA LEU A 236 7.30 1.84 10.39
C LEU A 236 8.41 2.70 11.00
N TYR A 237 9.68 2.45 10.66
CA TYR A 237 10.80 3.32 11.03
C TYR A 237 10.61 4.75 10.53
N LYS A 238 10.23 4.93 9.27
CA LYS A 238 10.00 6.26 8.70
C LYS A 238 8.82 6.97 9.37
N ILE A 239 7.71 6.27 9.62
CA ILE A 239 6.56 6.85 10.34
C ILE A 239 6.94 7.20 11.79
N ALA A 240 7.72 6.35 12.46
CA ALA A 240 8.19 6.58 13.83
C ALA A 240 9.06 7.84 13.97
N ASN A 241 9.77 8.22 12.91
CA ASN A 241 10.57 9.44 12.85
C ASN A 241 9.80 10.64 12.24
N SER A 242 8.47 10.64 12.32
CA SER A 242 7.61 11.72 11.81
C SER A 242 6.58 12.16 12.85
N ASP A 243 5.95 13.32 12.61
CA ASP A 243 4.87 13.86 13.46
C ASP A 243 3.60 13.00 13.48
N PHE A 244 3.53 11.96 12.64
CA PHE A 244 2.44 10.97 12.69
C PHE A 244 2.63 9.95 13.81
N LYS A 245 3.84 9.77 14.36
CA LYS A 245 4.08 8.86 15.49
C LYS A 245 3.23 9.24 16.68
N ASP A 246 3.33 10.49 17.14
CA ASP A 246 2.67 10.93 18.37
C ASP A 246 1.14 10.88 18.22
N ARG A 247 0.61 11.34 17.07
CA ARG A 247 -0.81 11.22 16.73
C ARG A 247 -1.32 9.78 16.75
N ALA A 248 -0.53 8.85 16.21
CA ALA A 248 -0.90 7.44 16.24
C ALA A 248 -0.89 6.87 17.66
N LEU A 249 0.10 7.22 18.49
CA LEU A 249 0.23 6.76 19.88
C LEU A 249 -0.89 7.29 20.79
N GLU A 250 -1.38 8.51 20.53
CA GLU A 250 -2.53 9.11 21.22
C GLU A 250 -3.86 8.39 20.93
N ASP A 251 -4.04 7.88 19.70
CA ASP A 251 -5.26 7.15 19.28
C ASP A 251 -5.17 5.64 19.57
N LYS A 252 -5.23 5.28 20.86
CA LYS A 252 -5.25 3.87 21.30
C LYS A 252 -6.53 3.12 20.85
N GLU A 253 -7.62 3.83 20.60
CA GLU A 253 -8.84 3.23 20.05
C GLU A 253 -8.64 2.75 18.60
N LEU A 254 -7.80 3.44 17.82
CA LEU A 254 -7.42 2.97 16.49
C LEU A 254 -6.58 1.70 16.53
N LEU A 255 -5.62 1.57 17.48
CA LEU A 255 -4.92 0.31 17.73
C LEU A 255 -5.91 -0.83 18.01
N LYS A 256 -6.89 -0.58 18.89
CA LYS A 256 -7.93 -1.56 19.22
C LYS A 256 -8.71 -2.01 17.98
N LYS A 257 -9.22 -1.06 17.19
CA LYS A 257 -9.94 -1.35 15.94
C LYS A 257 -9.11 -2.14 14.93
N VAL A 258 -7.84 -1.79 14.74
CA VAL A 258 -6.94 -2.51 13.83
C VAL A 258 -6.68 -3.93 14.33
N THR A 259 -6.49 -4.10 15.63
CA THR A 259 -6.23 -5.41 16.25
C THR A 259 -7.46 -6.32 16.19
N GLU A 260 -8.64 -5.83 16.54
CA GLU A 260 -9.91 -6.55 16.43
C GLU A 260 -10.18 -6.98 14.98
N PHE A 261 -9.87 -6.12 14.01
CA PHE A 261 -9.95 -6.45 12.59
C PHE A 261 -9.03 -7.62 12.23
N LYS A 262 -7.76 -7.59 12.65
CA LYS A 262 -6.80 -8.68 12.40
C LYS A 262 -7.23 -9.99 13.04
N MET A 263 -7.76 -9.95 14.27
CA MET A 263 -8.27 -11.13 14.97
C MET A 263 -9.45 -11.78 14.21
N LYS A 264 -10.37 -10.97 13.68
CA LYS A 264 -11.56 -11.46 12.97
C LYS A 264 -11.27 -11.94 11.56
N PHE A 265 -10.53 -11.17 10.77
CA PHE A 265 -10.36 -11.42 9.33
C PHE A 265 -9.07 -12.17 8.99
N TYR A 266 -8.05 -12.11 9.85
CA TYR A 266 -6.75 -12.76 9.63
C TYR A 266 -6.33 -13.60 10.84
N PRO A 267 -7.17 -14.52 11.33
CA PRO A 267 -6.90 -15.25 12.56
C PRO A 267 -5.64 -16.11 12.42
N ARG A 268 -4.67 -15.86 13.29
CA ARG A 268 -3.42 -16.63 13.33
C ARG A 268 -3.00 -16.84 14.77
N LYS A 269 -3.12 -18.07 15.28
CA LYS A 269 -2.88 -18.41 16.70
C LYS A 269 -1.50 -17.95 17.20
N TRP A 270 -0.46 -18.09 16.38
CA TRP A 270 0.88 -17.67 16.79
C TRP A 270 1.10 -16.16 16.72
N ALA A 271 0.23 -15.39 16.06
CA ALA A 271 0.39 -13.95 15.98
C ALA A 271 0.08 -13.24 17.30
N ARG A 272 -0.78 -13.84 18.14
CA ARG A 272 -1.16 -13.37 19.47
C ARG A 272 -1.59 -11.91 19.52
N TYR A 273 -2.44 -11.51 18.57
CA TYR A 273 -2.88 -10.12 18.41
C TYR A 273 -3.44 -9.50 19.71
N GLU A 274 -4.01 -10.31 20.61
CA GLU A 274 -4.48 -9.89 21.93
C GLU A 274 -3.36 -9.26 22.78
N GLU A 275 -2.11 -9.71 22.64
CA GLU A 275 -0.94 -9.13 23.33
C GLU A 275 -0.73 -7.65 22.95
N ALA A 276 -1.17 -7.22 21.76
CA ALA A 276 -1.10 -5.82 21.34
C ALA A 276 -1.96 -4.88 22.20
N LEU A 277 -3.04 -5.38 22.79
CA LEU A 277 -3.97 -4.58 23.60
C LEU A 277 -3.58 -4.53 25.08
N ASP A 278 -2.75 -5.46 25.54
CA ASP A 278 -2.34 -5.60 26.94
C ASP A 278 -0.92 -5.05 27.21
N GLY A 279 -0.41 -4.14 26.36
CA GLY A 279 0.94 -3.58 26.50
C GLY A 279 2.06 -4.61 26.29
N ARG A 280 1.82 -5.65 25.48
CA ARG A 280 2.80 -6.69 25.12
C ARG A 280 3.02 -6.75 23.60
N LEU A 281 2.79 -5.64 22.91
CA LEU A 281 3.07 -5.51 21.49
C LEU A 281 4.58 -5.71 21.25
N LYS A 282 4.93 -6.31 20.12
CA LYS A 282 6.32 -6.61 19.73
C LYS A 282 6.52 -6.07 18.33
N LEU A 283 7.55 -5.27 18.10
CA LEU A 283 7.95 -4.80 16.79
C LEU A 283 9.20 -5.52 16.30
N VAL A 284 10.05 -5.96 17.23
CA VAL A 284 11.33 -6.56 16.88
C VAL A 284 11.35 -8.06 17.19
N PRO A 285 11.60 -8.92 16.18
CA PRO A 285 11.72 -10.36 16.39
C PRO A 285 12.95 -10.73 17.21
N ARG A 286 13.05 -11.99 17.60
CA ARG A 286 14.25 -12.54 18.23
C ARG A 286 15.46 -12.50 17.27
N LYS A 287 16.67 -12.36 17.82
CA LYS A 287 17.92 -12.17 17.07
C LYS A 287 18.19 -13.21 15.98
N TYR A 288 17.71 -14.45 16.12
CA TYR A 288 17.92 -15.49 15.10
C TYR A 288 17.29 -15.13 13.74
N ARG A 289 16.33 -14.19 13.69
CA ARG A 289 15.71 -13.68 12.47
C ARG A 289 16.48 -12.54 11.80
N PHE A 290 17.44 -11.93 12.48
CA PHE A 290 18.04 -10.68 12.01
C PHE A 290 18.76 -10.85 10.69
N SER A 291 19.47 -11.97 10.50
CA SER A 291 20.16 -12.27 9.25
C SER A 291 19.21 -12.41 8.06
N GLU A 292 18.05 -13.06 8.26
CA GLU A 292 17.00 -13.19 7.22
C GLU A 292 16.44 -11.81 6.83
N ILE A 293 16.10 -10.99 7.83
CA ILE A 293 15.49 -9.67 7.61
C ILE A 293 16.49 -8.69 7.02
N GLU A 294 17.74 -8.67 7.50
CA GLU A 294 18.79 -7.82 6.97
C GLU A 294 19.11 -8.18 5.51
N LYS A 295 19.11 -9.47 5.17
CA LYS A 295 19.28 -9.91 3.78
C LYS A 295 18.13 -9.41 2.88
N ASP A 296 16.89 -9.52 3.35
CA ASP A 296 15.72 -9.01 2.64
C ASP A 296 15.76 -7.47 2.52
N TYR A 297 16.22 -6.77 3.55
CA TYR A 297 16.39 -5.32 3.56
C TYR A 297 17.47 -4.84 2.57
N LYS A 298 18.60 -5.56 2.47
CA LYS A 298 19.65 -5.30 1.47
C LYS A 298 19.12 -5.47 0.05
N ALA A 299 18.29 -6.47 -0.20
CA ALA A 299 17.67 -6.67 -1.52
C ALA A 299 16.71 -5.53 -1.93
N MET A 300 16.29 -4.69 -0.99
CA MET A 300 15.45 -3.52 -1.25
C MET A 300 16.23 -2.23 -1.53
N GLU A 301 17.57 -2.23 -1.47
CA GLU A 301 18.38 -1.02 -1.65
C GLU A 301 18.03 -0.28 -2.96
N GLU A 302 17.88 -1.01 -4.06
CA GLU A 302 17.51 -0.46 -5.37
C GLU A 302 16.10 0.17 -5.43
N MET A 303 15.23 -0.11 -4.44
CA MET A 303 13.91 0.53 -4.31
C MET A 303 13.98 1.86 -3.54
N ILE A 304 15.03 2.12 -2.76
CA ILE A 304 15.11 3.30 -1.89
C ILE A 304 15.86 4.42 -2.62
N TYR A 305 15.17 5.53 -2.85
CA TYR A 305 15.75 6.71 -3.51
C TYR A 305 16.07 7.85 -2.53
N GLY A 306 15.60 7.76 -1.29
CA GLY A 306 15.96 8.66 -0.20
C GLY A 306 17.01 8.06 0.73
N GLU A 307 16.90 8.37 2.01
CA GLU A 307 17.81 7.84 3.02
C GLU A 307 17.67 6.32 3.16
N TYR A 308 18.82 5.63 3.12
CA TYR A 308 18.96 4.20 3.38
C TYR A 308 19.60 3.97 4.77
N PRO A 309 18.81 4.01 5.87
CA PRO A 309 19.33 3.87 7.22
C PRO A 309 19.92 2.47 7.45
N LYS A 310 20.87 2.37 8.38
CA LYS A 310 21.46 1.06 8.70
C LYS A 310 20.42 0.15 9.35
N PHE A 311 20.47 -1.15 9.05
CA PHE A 311 19.54 -2.11 9.65
C PHE A 311 19.51 -2.06 11.19
N ASP A 312 20.68 -1.95 11.83
CA ASP A 312 20.77 -1.83 13.29
C ASP A 312 20.08 -0.57 13.84
N GLU A 313 20.07 0.52 13.08
CA GLU A 313 19.38 1.76 13.43
C GLU A 313 17.86 1.59 13.36
N ILE A 314 17.35 0.97 12.28
CA ILE A 314 15.94 0.59 12.17
C ILE A 314 15.52 -0.24 13.39
N ILE A 315 16.28 -1.28 13.70
CA ILE A 315 15.98 -2.17 14.84
C ILE A 315 16.06 -1.42 16.17
N LYS A 316 16.98 -0.48 16.34
CA LYS A 316 17.10 0.33 17.55
C LYS A 316 15.86 1.21 17.75
N VAL A 317 15.47 1.98 16.74
CA VAL A 317 14.29 2.87 16.81
C VAL A 317 13.02 2.06 17.05
N LEU A 318 12.85 0.92 16.37
CA LEU A 318 11.67 0.08 16.58
C LEU A 318 11.61 -0.54 17.98
N LYS A 319 12.75 -0.82 18.63
CA LYS A 319 12.76 -1.24 20.05
C LYS A 319 12.38 -0.12 21.00
N GLU A 320 12.75 1.12 20.70
CA GLU A 320 12.37 2.29 21.49
C GLU A 320 10.87 2.55 21.33
N LEU A 321 10.38 2.51 20.09
CA LEU A 321 8.95 2.60 19.77
C LEU A 321 8.13 1.50 20.45
N GLU A 322 8.60 0.25 20.46
CA GLU A 322 7.93 -0.85 21.17
C GLU A 322 7.74 -0.54 22.66
N LYS A 323 8.74 0.07 23.30
CA LYS A 323 8.63 0.51 24.71
C LYS A 323 7.66 1.67 24.88
N GLU A 324 7.60 2.61 23.94
CA GLU A 324 6.64 3.72 23.96
C GLU A 324 5.20 3.22 23.79
N ILE A 325 4.95 2.30 22.86
CA ILE A 325 3.63 1.71 22.60
C ILE A 325 3.08 0.97 23.84
N ASN A 326 3.95 0.25 24.54
CA ASN A 326 3.60 -0.61 25.67
C ASN A 326 3.53 0.12 27.02
N LYS A 327 3.79 1.43 27.05
CA LYS A 327 3.41 2.30 28.17
C LYS A 327 1.93 2.65 28.06
#